data_AF-A0A2D0JJX3-F1
#
_entry.id   AF-A0A2D0JJX3-F1
#
_cell.length_a   1.000
_cell.length_b   1.000
_cell.length_c   1.000
_cell.angle_alpha   90.00
_cell.angle_beta   90.00
_cell.angle_gamma   90.00
#
_symmetry.space_group_name_H-M   'P 1'
#
loop_
_entity.id
_entity.type
_entity.pdbx_description
1 polymer ?
#
loop_
_entity_poly.entity_id
_entity_poly.type
_entity_poly.pdbx_seq_one_letter_code
_entity_poly.pdbx_strand_id
1 'polypeptide(L)' 'MGTMREELDFYMNEAEPELLEERREYIEVALMNILSKRLDSMNERSTDYAIEPESVELKNMYQEGLDFL' A
#
# COMPACT_ATOMS: atom_id res chain seq x y z
N MET A 1 3.57 -14.27 -7.26
CA MET A 1 2.93 -13.03 -6.80
C MET A 1 3.95 -12.34 -5.93
N GLY A 2 4.35 -11.12 -6.29
CA GLY A 2 5.21 -10.32 -5.44
C GLY A 2 4.50 -9.97 -4.13
N THR A 3 5.25 -9.53 -3.14
CA THR A 3 4.65 -9.00 -1.91
C THR A 3 3.90 -7.70 -2.20
N MET A 4 2.90 -7.35 -1.38
CA MET A 4 2.19 -6.05 -1.50
C MET A 4 3.15 -4.86 -1.55
N ARG A 5 4.30 -4.97 -0.86
CA ARG A 5 5.38 -3.98 -0.87
C ARG A 5 5.97 -3.81 -2.28
N GLU A 6 6.31 -4.92 -2.93
CA GLU A 6 6.88 -4.91 -4.28
C GLU A 6 5.88 -4.39 -5.32
N GLU A 7 4.60 -4.73 -5.18
CA GLU A 7 3.56 -4.21 -6.08
C GLU A 7 3.38 -2.69 -5.94
N LEU A 8 3.35 -2.17 -4.71
CA LEU A 8 3.26 -0.73 -4.46
C LEU A 8 4.50 0.01 -4.97
N ASP A 9 5.69 -0.51 -4.67
CA ASP A 9 6.95 0.09 -5.12
C ASP A 9 7.01 0.17 -6.65
N PHE A 10 6.60 -0.89 -7.33
CA PHE A 10 6.48 -0.90 -8.79
C PHE A 10 5.53 0.20 -9.28
N TYR A 11 4.30 0.28 -8.77
CA TYR A 11 3.34 1.28 -9.25
C TYR A 11 3.73 2.72 -8.93
N MET A 12 4.40 2.96 -7.79
CA MET A 12 4.80 4.30 -7.37
C MET A 12 6.07 4.79 -8.07
N ASN A 13 7.03 3.90 -8.33
CA ASN A 13 8.39 4.29 -8.71
C ASN A 13 8.84 3.77 -10.08
N GLU A 14 8.27 2.67 -10.58
CA GLU A 14 8.75 1.99 -11.79
C GLU A 14 7.72 1.95 -12.93
N ALA A 15 6.43 2.04 -12.63
CA ALA A 15 5.37 1.90 -13.62
C ALA A 15 5.29 3.13 -14.53
N GLU A 16 5.33 2.89 -15.84
CA GLU A 16 5.11 3.92 -16.85
C GLU A 16 3.65 4.44 -16.79
N PRO A 17 3.41 5.73 -17.14
CA PRO A 17 2.08 6.33 -17.06
C PRO A 17 0.98 5.57 -17.83
N GLU A 18 1.31 5.00 -19.00
CA GLU A 18 0.37 4.24 -19.82
C GLU A 18 -0.13 2.97 -19.09
N LEU A 19 0.74 2.32 -18.32
CA LEU A 19 0.38 1.15 -17.53
C LEU A 19 -0.49 1.54 -16.33
N LEU A 20 -0.23 2.70 -15.71
CA LEU A 20 -1.06 3.23 -14.63
C LEU A 20 -2.49 3.51 -15.12
N GLU A 21 -2.62 4.06 -16.33
CA GLU A 21 -3.92 4.33 -16.94
C GLU A 21 -4.67 3.03 -17.29
N GLU A 22 -3.97 2.04 -17.88
CA GLU A 22 -4.54 0.72 -18.19
C GLU A 22 -5.00 -0.02 -16.92
N ARG A 23 -4.28 0.16 -15.81
CA ARG A 23 -4.54 -0.51 -14.53
C ARG A 23 -5.33 0.33 -13.54
N ARG A 24 -5.79 1.52 -13.93
CA ARG A 24 -6.45 2.50 -13.05
C ARG A 24 -7.58 1.90 -12.21
N GLU A 25 -8.49 1.14 -12.82
CA GLU A 25 -9.59 0.51 -12.09
C GLU A 25 -9.09 -0.52 -11.06
N TYR A 26 -8.10 -1.33 -11.42
CA TYR A 26 -7.50 -2.27 -10.48
C TYR A 26 -6.79 -1.54 -9.33
N ILE A 27 -6.08 -0.47 -9.64
CA ILE A 27 -5.36 0.34 -8.68
C ILE A 27 -6.32 1.04 -7.70
N GLU A 28 -7.31 1.77 -8.22
CA GLU A 28 -8.29 2.51 -7.42
C GLU A 28 -9.24 1.58 -6.64
N VAL A 29 -9.65 0.44 -7.23
CA VAL A 29 -10.66 -0.42 -6.60
C VAL A 29 -10.03 -1.54 -5.78
N ALA A 30 -9.01 -2.24 -6.28
CA ALA A 30 -8.45 -3.38 -5.57
C ALA A 30 -7.33 -2.95 -4.61
N LEU A 31 -6.31 -2.24 -5.11
CA LEU A 31 -5.16 -1.85 -4.29
C LEU A 31 -5.57 -0.89 -3.17
N MET A 32 -6.36 0.15 -3.46
CA MET A 32 -6.84 1.09 -2.45
C MET A 32 -7.64 0.40 -1.33
N ASN A 33 -8.54 -0.53 -1.69
CA ASN A 33 -9.32 -1.29 -0.70
C ASN A 33 -8.45 -2.24 0.13
N ILE A 34 -7.42 -2.85 -0.47
CA ILE A 34 -6.47 -3.71 0.25
C ILE A 34 -5.64 -2.89 1.23
N LEU A 35 -5.12 -1.74 0.77
CA LEU A 35 -4.33 -0.80 1.57
C LEU A 35 -5.12 -0.30 2.78
N SER A 36 -6.32 0.24 2.56
CA SER A 36 -7.18 0.75 3.64
C SER A 36 -7.47 -0.33 4.68
N LYS A 37 -7.88 -1.53 4.25
CA LYS A 37 -8.18 -2.65 5.19
C LYS A 37 -6.96 -3.07 5.99
N ARG A 38 -5.77 -3.09 5.36
CA ARG A 38 -4.52 -3.44 6.04
C ARG A 38 -4.13 -2.36 7.05
N LEU A 39 -4.26 -1.08 6.70
CA LEU A 39 -4.04 0.03 7.63
C LEU A 39 -4.99 0.00 8.82
N ASP A 40 -6.28 -0.23 8.58
CA ASP A 40 -7.28 -0.39 9.65
C ASP A 40 -6.89 -1.56 10.57
N SER A 41 -6.54 -2.71 9.98
CA SER A 41 -6.10 -3.89 10.73
C SER A 41 -4.82 -3.63 11.54
N MET A 42 -3.92 -2.76 11.06
CA MET A 42 -2.70 -2.38 11.78
C MET A 42 -2.99 -1.37 12.89
N ASN A 43 -3.95 -0.47 12.69
CA ASN A 43 -4.39 0.50 13.70
C ASN A 43 -5.15 -0.18 14.87
N GLU A 44 -5.81 -1.31 14.62
CA GLU A 44 -6.50 -2.10 15.65
C GLU A 44 -5.55 -2.98 16.49
N ARG A 45 -4.30 -3.16 16.08
CA ARG A 45 -3.30 -3.97 16.81
C ARG A 45 -2.75 -3.22 18.03
N SER A 46 -2.15 -3.98 18.94
CA SER A 46 -1.62 -3.45 20.20
C SER A 46 -0.55 -2.37 19.97
N THR A 47 -0.36 -1.52 20.98
CA THR A 47 0.65 -0.46 20.98
C THR A 47 2.07 -0.99 20.72
N ASP A 48 2.37 -2.20 21.18
CA ASP A 48 3.66 -2.87 20.94
C ASP A 48 3.89 -3.15 19.46
N TYR A 49 2.86 -3.60 18.73
CA TYR A 49 2.93 -3.78 17.28
C TYR A 49 3.08 -2.44 16.55
N ALA A 50 2.46 -1.38 17.06
CA ALA A 50 2.51 -0.05 16.45
C ALA A 50 3.89 0.64 16.54
N ILE A 51 4.77 0.18 17.44
CA ILE A 51 6.13 0.75 17.63
C ILE A 51 7.24 -0.12 17.04
N GLU A 52 6.93 -1.33 16.56
CA GLU A 52 7.91 -2.17 15.87
C GLU A 52 8.37 -1.49 14.57
N PRO A 53 9.68 -1.33 14.34
CA PRO A 53 10.20 -0.61 13.18
C PRO A 53 9.65 -1.10 11.83
N GLU A 54 9.54 -2.42 11.66
CA GLU A 54 9.00 -3.03 10.43
C GLU A 54 7.51 -2.71 10.25
N SER A 55 6.75 -2.65 11.34
CA SER A 55 5.33 -2.29 11.32
C SER A 55 5.13 -0.80 11.03
N VAL A 56 6.00 0.07 11.54
CA VAL A 56 5.99 1.51 11.19
C VAL A 56 6.32 1.72 9.72
N GLU A 57 7.36 1.06 9.21
CA GLU A 57 7.77 1.14 7.80
C GLU A 57 6.64 0.65 6.88
N LEU A 58 6.03 -0.48 7.21
CA LEU A 58 4.91 -1.04 6.44
C LEU A 58 3.69 -0.12 6.45
N LYS A 59 3.38 0.50 7.60
CA LYS A 59 2.27 1.44 7.73
C LYS A 59 2.50 2.69 6.89
N ASN A 60 3.70 3.26 6.94
CA ASN A 60 4.05 4.44 6.14
C ASN A 60 3.93 4.15 4.65
N MET A 61 4.47 3.01 4.20
CA MET A 61 4.38 2.59 2.81
C MET A 61 2.92 2.39 2.35
N TYR A 62 2.04 1.86 3.21
CA TYR A 62 0.61 1.76 2.87
C TYR A 62 -0.08 3.11 2.81
N GLN A 63 0.31 4.07 3.66
CA GLN A 63 -0.23 5.43 3.61
C GLN A 63 0.26 6.18 2.37
N GLU A 64 1.54 6.12 2.06
CA GLU A 64 2.13 6.70 0.85
C GLU A 64 1.49 6.10 -0.42
N GLY A 65 1.27 4.79 -0.43
CA GLY A 65 0.55 4.10 -1.49
C GLY A 65 -0.93 4.48 -1.60
N LEU A 66 -1.58 4.97 -0.55
CA LEU A 66 -2.93 5.54 -0.65
C LEU A 66 -2.88 6.99 -1.14
N ASP A 67 -1.90 7.77 -0.70
CA ASP A 67 -1.78 9.19 -1.05
C ASP A 67 -1.35 9.39 -2.51
N PHE A 68 -0.66 8.41 -3.10
CA PHE A 68 -0.26 8.39 -4.51
C PHE A 68 -1.44 8.13 -5.47
N LEU A 69 -2.45 7.37 -5.02
CA LEU A 69 -3.59 6.93 -5.83
C LEU A 69 -4.75 7.93 -5.81
#